data_AF-A0AAN5D8K8-F1
#
_entry.id   AF-A0AAN5D8K8-F1
#
_cell.length_a   1.000
_cell.length_b   1.000
_cell.length_c   1.000
_cell.angle_alpha   90.00
_cell.angle_beta   90.00
_cell.angle_gamma   90.00
#
_symmetry.space_group_name_H-M   'P 1'
#
loop_
_entity.id
_entity.type
_entity.pdbx_description
1 polymer ?
#
loop_
_entity_poly.entity_id
_entity_poly.type
_entity_poly.pdbx_seq_one_letter_code
_entity_poly.pdbx_strand_id
1 'polypeptide(L)'
;EEKKKEEEEEPIPEGDPDMVDLEWDFFINMKDKPNALVANYLPELKRRYNITERRSKATEKLLVDLHPADRSNAEDRQEILGELLDKIDQALDIIDEHENRTIPFGHRTHLEARLLKAMNAEMDAIHRIVERFDVIGDDRDAAMNEREGLRYEIRFLDMMYTEIHECFLKSFLEMEW
;
A
#
# COMPACT_ATOMS: atom_id res chain seq x y z
N GLU A 1 16.47 32.17 0.74
CA GLU A 1 15.38 31.38 0.14
C GLU A 1 15.99 30.45 -0.90
N GLU A 2 16.35 29.24 -0.47
CA GLU A 2 16.69 28.18 -1.42
C GLU A 2 15.39 27.60 -1.94
N LYS A 3 15.10 27.84 -3.22
CA LYS A 3 14.04 27.12 -3.94
C LYS A 3 14.41 25.64 -3.92
N LYS A 4 13.69 24.83 -3.13
CA LYS A 4 13.62 23.38 -3.35
C LYS A 4 13.27 23.19 -4.82
N LYS A 5 14.19 22.60 -5.60
CA LYS A 5 13.82 22.01 -6.89
C LYS A 5 12.82 20.91 -6.57
N GLU A 6 11.59 21.06 -7.04
CA GLU A 6 10.73 19.88 -7.22
C GLU A 6 11.51 18.97 -8.17
N GLU A 7 11.98 17.83 -7.66
CA GLU A 7 12.48 16.76 -8.53
C GLU A 7 11.27 16.31 -9.36
N GLU A 8 11.29 16.59 -10.66
CA GLU A 8 10.29 16.05 -11.59
C GLU A 8 10.33 14.52 -11.47
N GLU A 9 9.25 13.92 -10.95
CA GLU A 9 9.16 12.46 -10.85
C GLU A 9 9.34 11.84 -12.24
N GLU A 10 10.25 10.87 -12.35
CA GLU A 10 10.49 10.19 -13.63
C GLU A 10 9.20 9.52 -14.14
N PRO A 11 8.93 9.58 -15.46
CA PRO A 11 7.75 8.93 -16.03
C PRO A 11 7.85 7.42 -15.81
N ILE A 12 6.79 6.81 -15.29
CA ILE A 12 6.70 5.36 -15.16
C ILE A 12 6.55 4.80 -16.58
N PRO A 13 7.40 3.85 -17.02
CA PRO A 13 7.29 3.25 -18.33
C PRO A 13 5.90 2.66 -18.59
N GLU A 14 5.46 2.68 -19.84
CA GLU A 14 4.28 1.93 -20.25
C GLU A 14 4.49 0.43 -19.96
N GLY A 15 3.47 -0.22 -19.43
CA GLY A 15 3.54 -1.65 -19.12
C GLY A 15 3.47 -2.50 -20.38
N ASP A 16 4.00 -3.72 -20.29
CA ASP A 16 3.87 -4.70 -21.36
C ASP A 16 2.37 -5.02 -21.57
N PRO A 17 1.79 -4.79 -22.77
CA PRO A 17 0.38 -5.05 -23.03
C PRO A 17 -0.07 -6.48 -22.68
N ASP A 18 0.83 -7.46 -22.72
CA ASP A 18 0.52 -8.85 -22.39
C ASP A 18 0.53 -9.11 -20.86
N MET A 19 0.97 -8.15 -20.05
CA MET A 19 1.12 -8.29 -18.60
C MET A 19 0.32 -7.29 -17.76
N VAL A 20 -0.05 -6.13 -18.32
CA VAL A 20 -0.78 -5.09 -17.59
C VAL A 20 -2.12 -5.58 -17.04
N ASP A 21 -2.80 -6.47 -17.75
CA ASP A 21 -4.12 -7.00 -17.37
C ASP A 21 -4.03 -8.21 -16.42
N LEU A 22 -2.82 -8.65 -16.04
CA LEU A 22 -2.68 -9.77 -15.12
C LEU A 22 -3.14 -9.39 -13.71
N GLU A 23 -4.03 -10.19 -13.14
CA GLU A 23 -4.49 -10.00 -11.76
C GLU A 23 -3.37 -10.23 -10.74
N TRP A 24 -3.48 -9.61 -9.55
CA TRP A 24 -2.51 -9.83 -8.47
C TRP A 24 -2.34 -11.31 -8.11
N ASP A 25 -3.42 -12.09 -8.19
CA ASP A 25 -3.41 -13.52 -7.90
C ASP A 25 -2.48 -14.30 -8.84
N PHE A 26 -2.24 -13.82 -10.07
CA PHE A 26 -1.25 -14.40 -10.96
C PHE A 26 0.17 -14.35 -10.36
N PHE A 27 0.56 -13.18 -9.84
CA PHE A 27 1.86 -12.95 -9.21
C PHE A 27 1.97 -13.66 -7.86
N ILE A 28 0.90 -13.64 -7.06
CA ILE A 28 0.83 -14.34 -5.77
C ILE A 28 1.09 -15.85 -5.96
N ASN A 29 0.62 -16.43 -7.05
CA ASN A 29 0.82 -17.85 -7.36
C ASN A 29 2.19 -18.20 -7.98
N MET A 30 3.14 -17.25 -8.04
CA MET A 30 4.51 -17.50 -8.55
C MET A 30 5.46 -18.10 -7.53
N LYS A 31 5.05 -18.22 -6.26
CA LYS A 31 5.86 -18.70 -5.14
C LYS A 31 6.80 -19.85 -5.50
N ASP A 32 6.25 -20.94 -6.04
CA ASP A 32 6.98 -22.19 -6.30
C ASP A 32 7.49 -22.29 -7.75
N LYS A 33 7.53 -21.17 -8.49
CA LYS A 33 7.96 -21.14 -9.89
C LYS A 33 9.47 -20.93 -10.00
N PRO A 34 10.14 -21.52 -11.03
CA PRO A 34 11.55 -21.30 -11.26
C PRO A 34 11.89 -19.82 -11.54
N ASN A 35 13.03 -19.34 -11.01
CA ASN A 35 13.50 -17.97 -11.25
C ASN A 35 13.54 -17.57 -12.73
N ALA A 36 13.92 -18.49 -13.61
CA ALA A 36 13.97 -18.23 -15.06
C ALA A 36 12.59 -17.87 -15.66
N LEU A 37 11.50 -18.42 -15.10
CA LEU A 37 10.14 -18.07 -15.51
C LEU A 37 9.72 -16.73 -14.91
N VAL A 38 9.95 -16.56 -13.60
CA VAL A 38 9.52 -15.38 -12.84
C VAL A 38 10.24 -14.12 -13.31
N ALA A 39 11.50 -14.22 -13.73
CA ALA A 39 12.30 -13.10 -14.23
C ALA A 39 11.61 -12.31 -15.34
N ASN A 40 10.77 -12.95 -16.17
CA ASN A 40 10.02 -12.29 -17.23
C ASN A 40 8.96 -11.30 -16.70
N TYR A 41 8.50 -11.49 -15.46
CA TYR A 41 7.42 -10.70 -14.85
C TYR A 41 7.91 -9.66 -13.85
N LEU A 42 9.18 -9.71 -13.44
CA LEU A 42 9.77 -8.74 -12.51
C LEU A 42 9.68 -7.29 -13.00
N PRO A 43 9.88 -6.98 -14.31
CA PRO A 43 9.72 -5.61 -14.79
C PRO A 43 8.30 -5.06 -14.58
N GLU A 44 7.27 -5.89 -14.83
CA GLU A 44 5.88 -5.49 -14.59
C GLU A 44 5.60 -5.30 -13.09
N LEU A 45 6.13 -6.19 -12.24
CA LEU A 45 5.98 -6.05 -10.79
C LEU A 45 6.63 -4.75 -10.27
N LYS A 46 7.83 -4.40 -10.76
CA LYS A 46 8.49 -3.13 -10.42
C LYS A 46 7.71 -1.92 -10.94
N ARG A 47 7.09 -2.03 -12.13
CA ARG A 47 6.19 -0.99 -12.64
C ARG A 47 5.00 -0.77 -11.70
N ARG A 48 4.35 -1.85 -11.25
CA ARG A 48 3.22 -1.78 -10.31
C ARG A 48 3.61 -1.24 -8.94
N TYR A 49 4.82 -1.57 -8.47
CA TYR A 49 5.41 -0.96 -7.28
C TYR A 49 5.46 0.56 -7.43
N ASN A 50 6.09 1.07 -8.50
CA ASN A 50 6.21 2.51 -8.74
C ASN A 50 4.84 3.21 -8.88
N ILE A 51 3.86 2.54 -9.51
CA ILE A 51 2.48 3.06 -9.61
C ILE A 51 1.86 3.17 -8.23
N THR A 52 2.05 2.17 -7.39
CA THR A 52 1.48 2.14 -6.03
C THR A 52 2.14 3.19 -5.14
N GLU A 53 3.46 3.36 -5.23
CA GLU A 53 4.19 4.43 -4.54
C GLU A 53 3.68 5.83 -4.95
N ARG A 54 3.57 6.09 -6.27
CA ARG A 54 3.00 7.35 -6.77
C ARG A 54 1.57 7.56 -6.30
N ARG A 55 0.78 6.48 -6.25
CA ARG A 55 -0.60 6.51 -5.75
C ARG A 55 -0.65 6.84 -4.25
N SER A 56 0.29 6.34 -3.45
CA SER A 56 0.40 6.69 -2.03
C SER A 56 0.65 8.18 -1.86
N LYS A 57 1.65 8.74 -2.56
CA LYS A 57 1.92 10.20 -2.57
C LYS A 57 0.72 11.04 -3.00
N ALA A 58 -0.02 10.58 -4.00
CA ALA A 58 -1.26 11.24 -4.42
C ALA A 58 -2.36 11.17 -3.35
N THR A 59 -2.42 10.07 -2.59
CA THR A 59 -3.35 9.89 -1.46
C THR A 59 -2.95 10.76 -0.27
N GLU A 60 -1.65 10.89 0.03
CA GLU A 60 -1.14 11.83 1.02
C GLU A 60 -1.57 13.26 0.69
N LYS A 61 -1.35 13.68 -0.55
CA LYS A 61 -1.78 15.00 -1.03
C LYS A 61 -3.30 15.18 -0.91
N LEU A 62 -4.07 14.18 -1.31
CA LEU A 62 -5.54 14.19 -1.18
C LEU A 62 -5.96 14.44 0.28
N LEU A 63 -5.29 13.80 1.24
CA LEU A 63 -5.57 14.01 2.66
C LEU A 63 -5.18 15.43 3.08
N VAL A 64 -4.01 15.93 2.69
CA VAL A 64 -3.56 17.31 3.00
C VAL A 64 -4.55 18.37 2.49
N ASP A 65 -5.10 18.15 1.29
CA ASP A 65 -6.00 19.08 0.61
C ASP A 65 -7.41 19.15 1.24
N LEU A 66 -7.72 18.33 2.26
CA LEU A 66 -9.02 18.35 2.97
C LEU A 66 -9.25 19.62 3.80
N HIS A 67 -8.19 20.25 4.31
CA HIS A 67 -8.23 21.51 5.08
C HIS A 67 -9.42 21.68 6.06
N PRO A 68 -9.65 20.73 7.00
CA PRO A 68 -10.70 20.87 7.99
C PRO A 68 -10.42 22.04 8.94
N ALA A 69 -11.47 22.51 9.62
CA ALA A 69 -11.33 23.56 10.62
C ALA A 69 -10.53 23.07 11.84
N ASP A 70 -9.68 23.94 12.39
CA ASP A 70 -8.90 23.66 13.59
C ASP A 70 -9.77 23.19 14.77
N ARG A 71 -9.31 22.15 15.46
CA ARG A 71 -9.95 21.49 16.60
C ARG A 71 -11.34 20.94 16.31
N SER A 72 -11.59 20.53 15.06
CA SER A 72 -12.85 19.92 14.65
C SER A 72 -12.77 18.39 14.68
N ASN A 73 -13.94 17.73 14.68
CA ASN A 73 -14.01 16.28 14.48
C ASN A 73 -13.45 15.85 13.12
N ALA A 74 -13.49 16.75 12.11
CA ALA A 74 -12.94 16.50 10.80
C ALA A 74 -11.40 16.51 10.82
N GLU A 75 -10.76 17.40 11.59
CA GLU A 75 -9.31 17.39 11.80
C GLU A 75 -8.84 16.05 12.40
N ASP A 76 -9.46 15.60 13.49
CA ASP A 76 -9.15 14.31 14.13
C ASP A 76 -9.34 13.12 13.16
N ARG A 77 -10.37 13.15 12.31
CA ARG A 77 -10.58 12.13 11.27
C ARG A 77 -9.50 12.16 10.19
N GLN A 78 -9.09 13.35 9.74
CA GLN A 78 -8.00 13.51 8.78
C GLN A 78 -6.68 13.01 9.37
N GLU A 79 -6.38 13.30 10.64
CA GLU A 79 -5.20 12.81 11.34
C GLU A 79 -5.15 11.27 11.35
N ILE A 80 -6.26 10.62 11.72
CA ILE A 80 -6.33 9.15 11.75
C ILE A 80 -6.23 8.55 10.33
N LEU A 81 -6.78 9.21 9.31
CA LEU A 81 -6.57 8.78 7.91
C LEU A 81 -5.10 8.88 7.49
N GLY A 82 -4.39 9.91 7.98
CA GLY A 82 -2.94 10.02 7.83
C GLY A 82 -2.19 8.87 8.50
N GLU A 83 -2.54 8.56 9.75
CA GLU A 83 -1.97 7.39 10.47
C GLU A 83 -2.24 6.07 9.73
N LEU A 84 -3.42 5.92 9.12
CA LEU A 84 -3.73 4.77 8.29
C LEU A 84 -2.85 4.72 7.03
N LEU A 85 -2.62 5.86 6.36
CA LEU A 85 -1.72 5.92 5.21
C LEU A 85 -0.28 5.58 5.58
N ASP A 86 0.24 6.13 6.68
CA ASP A 86 1.55 5.77 7.21
C ASP A 86 1.67 4.25 7.45
N LYS A 87 0.58 3.62 7.90
CA LYS A 87 0.51 2.17 8.10
C LYS A 87 0.46 1.40 6.79
N ILE A 88 -0.29 1.88 5.81
CA ILE A 88 -0.33 1.34 4.44
C ILE A 88 1.08 1.32 3.84
N ASP A 89 1.84 2.41 3.98
CA ASP A 89 3.17 2.58 3.40
C ASP A 89 4.24 1.68 4.00
N GLN A 90 4.02 1.10 5.19
CA GLN A 90 4.92 0.07 5.75
C GLN A 90 5.07 -1.14 4.83
N ALA A 91 4.12 -1.39 3.93
CA ALA A 91 4.29 -2.39 2.88
C ALA A 91 5.51 -2.13 2.00
N LEU A 92 5.75 -0.86 1.62
CA LEU A 92 6.89 -0.47 0.78
C LEU A 92 8.20 -0.71 1.53
N ASP A 93 8.27 -0.33 2.81
CA ASP A 93 9.44 -0.58 3.67
C ASP A 93 9.78 -2.07 3.74
N ILE A 94 8.77 -2.94 3.90
CA ILE A 94 8.96 -4.40 3.91
C ILE A 94 9.51 -4.86 2.56
N ILE A 95 8.98 -4.37 1.44
CA ILE A 95 9.46 -4.74 0.10
C ILE A 95 10.93 -4.34 -0.08
N ASP A 96 11.28 -3.12 0.29
CA ASP A 96 12.62 -2.56 0.16
C ASP A 96 13.64 -3.30 1.06
N GLU A 97 13.23 -3.72 2.27
CA GLU A 97 14.05 -4.55 3.18
C GLU A 97 14.52 -5.86 2.51
N HIS A 98 13.68 -6.43 1.63
CA HIS A 98 13.93 -7.71 0.98
C HIS A 98 14.49 -7.59 -0.44
N GLU A 99 14.56 -6.39 -1.03
CA GLU A 99 15.01 -6.19 -2.41
C GLU A 99 16.43 -6.72 -2.66
N ASN A 100 17.32 -6.54 -1.68
CA ASN A 100 18.75 -6.88 -1.79
C ASN A 100 19.10 -8.24 -1.17
N ARG A 101 18.12 -8.97 -0.65
CA ARG A 101 18.36 -10.28 -0.03
C ARG A 101 18.39 -11.38 -1.09
N THR A 102 19.16 -12.42 -0.83
CA THR A 102 19.23 -13.61 -1.71
C THR A 102 17.98 -14.48 -1.52
N ILE A 103 16.87 -14.07 -2.13
CA ILE A 103 15.57 -14.73 -2.07
C ILE A 103 15.23 -15.25 -3.49
N PRO A 104 14.70 -16.48 -3.65
CA PRO A 104 14.21 -16.91 -4.95
C PRO A 104 13.10 -15.97 -5.45
N PHE A 105 13.11 -15.65 -6.74
CA PHE A 105 12.22 -14.65 -7.32
C PHE A 105 10.75 -14.99 -7.11
N GLY A 106 10.37 -16.28 -7.15
CA GLY A 106 9.00 -16.70 -6.87
C GLY A 106 8.50 -16.26 -5.49
N HIS A 107 9.31 -16.46 -4.43
CA HIS A 107 8.95 -16.04 -3.07
C HIS A 107 8.91 -14.51 -2.94
N ARG A 108 9.85 -13.81 -3.56
CA ARG A 108 9.89 -12.34 -3.56
C ARG A 108 8.65 -11.77 -4.26
N THR A 109 8.33 -12.27 -5.46
CA THR A 109 7.14 -11.86 -6.21
C THR A 109 5.85 -12.16 -5.45
N HIS A 110 5.77 -13.30 -4.76
CA HIS A 110 4.65 -13.62 -3.89
C HIS A 110 4.47 -12.58 -2.76
N LEU A 111 5.55 -12.23 -2.06
CA LEU A 111 5.52 -11.23 -0.98
C LEU A 111 5.08 -9.87 -1.51
N GLU A 112 5.79 -9.35 -2.52
CA GLU A 112 5.54 -8.04 -3.10
C GLU A 112 4.10 -7.92 -3.62
N ALA A 113 3.61 -8.94 -4.34
CA ALA A 113 2.25 -8.91 -4.87
C ALA A 113 1.17 -8.92 -3.77
N ARG A 114 1.37 -9.65 -2.67
CA ARG A 114 0.43 -9.63 -1.53
C ARG A 114 0.40 -8.26 -0.86
N LEU A 115 1.57 -7.67 -0.61
CA LEU A 115 1.70 -6.37 0.02
C LEU A 115 1.10 -5.27 -0.86
N LEU A 116 1.47 -5.19 -2.15
CA LEU A 116 0.93 -4.20 -3.08
C LEU A 116 -0.58 -4.36 -3.29
N LYS A 117 -1.11 -5.59 -3.32
CA LYS A 117 -2.57 -5.84 -3.39
C LYS A 117 -3.29 -5.27 -2.18
N ALA A 118 -2.79 -5.56 -0.97
CA ALA A 118 -3.37 -5.06 0.28
C ALA A 118 -3.30 -3.52 0.34
N MET A 119 -2.13 -2.96 0.04
CA MET A 119 -1.88 -1.52 0.02
C MET A 119 -2.86 -0.78 -0.91
N ASN A 120 -3.10 -1.31 -2.11
CA ASN A 120 -4.05 -0.71 -3.05
C ASN A 120 -5.50 -0.78 -2.56
N ALA A 121 -5.90 -1.88 -1.93
CA ALA A 121 -7.26 -2.04 -1.40
C ALA A 121 -7.54 -1.07 -0.23
N GLU A 122 -6.55 -0.84 0.64
CA GLU A 122 -6.66 0.10 1.75
C GLU A 122 -6.64 1.56 1.26
N MET A 123 -5.83 1.89 0.25
CA MET A 123 -5.93 3.20 -0.40
C MET A 123 -7.30 3.44 -1.05
N ASP A 124 -7.93 2.41 -1.65
CA ASP A 124 -9.31 2.54 -2.12
C ASP A 124 -10.28 2.83 -0.96
N ALA A 125 -10.03 2.28 0.23
CA ALA A 125 -10.84 2.55 1.42
C ALA A 125 -10.72 4.00 1.87
N ILE A 126 -9.50 4.54 1.92
CA ILE A 126 -9.26 5.96 2.18
C ILE A 126 -10.02 6.82 1.18
N HIS A 127 -9.90 6.54 -0.13
CA HIS A 127 -10.57 7.33 -1.18
C HIS A 127 -12.10 7.32 -1.00
N ARG A 128 -12.71 6.17 -0.71
CA ARG A 128 -14.16 6.07 -0.44
C ARG A 128 -14.64 6.81 0.80
N ILE A 129 -13.76 7.01 1.79
CA ILE A 129 -14.05 7.79 2.99
C ILE A 129 -13.92 9.27 2.66
N VAL A 130 -12.85 9.67 1.97
CA VAL A 130 -12.60 11.04 1.55
C VAL A 130 -13.70 11.57 0.62
N GLU A 131 -14.21 10.76 -0.31
CA GLU A 131 -15.36 11.14 -1.18
C GLU A 131 -16.61 11.56 -0.40
N ARG A 132 -16.73 11.11 0.85
CA ARG A 132 -17.86 11.41 1.74
C ARG A 132 -17.42 12.16 2.99
N PHE A 133 -16.24 12.79 2.96
CA PHE A 133 -15.63 13.39 4.13
C PHE A 133 -16.52 14.47 4.77
N ASP A 134 -17.10 15.34 3.94
CA ASP A 134 -17.97 16.44 4.36
C ASP A 134 -19.36 15.98 4.80
N VAL A 135 -19.77 14.76 4.47
CA VAL A 135 -21.14 14.26 4.73
C VAL A 135 -21.38 14.09 6.24
N ILE A 136 -20.34 13.76 7.00
CA ILE A 136 -20.44 13.57 8.45
C ILE A 136 -20.60 14.92 9.18
N GLY A 137 -20.08 16.02 8.63
CA GLY A 137 -20.22 17.37 9.19
C GLY A 137 -19.94 17.42 10.70
N ASP A 138 -20.90 17.96 11.46
CA ASP A 138 -20.85 18.06 12.93
C ASP A 138 -21.48 16.86 13.67
N ASP A 139 -21.86 15.78 12.97
CA ASP A 139 -22.42 14.58 13.60
C ASP A 139 -21.33 13.85 14.40
N ARG A 140 -21.37 14.09 15.72
CA ARG A 140 -20.41 13.53 16.66
C ARG A 140 -20.45 12.01 16.74
N ASP A 141 -21.63 11.39 16.64
CA ASP A 141 -21.76 9.94 16.79
C ASP A 141 -21.26 9.24 15.52
N ALA A 142 -21.59 9.78 14.35
CA ALA A 142 -21.06 9.30 13.07
C ALA A 142 -19.53 9.46 13.01
N ALA A 143 -18.99 10.61 13.41
CA ALA A 143 -17.55 10.84 13.49
C ALA A 143 -16.87 9.86 14.45
N MET A 144 -17.47 9.61 15.62
CA MET A 144 -16.91 8.67 16.59
C MET A 144 -16.87 7.23 16.07
N ASN A 145 -17.92 6.80 15.36
CA ASN A 145 -17.97 5.47 14.76
C ASN A 145 -16.92 5.29 13.65
N GLU A 146 -16.75 6.30 12.78
CA GLU A 146 -15.73 6.23 11.74
C GLU A 146 -14.32 6.19 12.34
N ARG A 147 -14.05 6.99 13.37
CA ARG A 147 -12.75 6.97 14.08
C ARG A 147 -12.42 5.61 14.66
N GLU A 148 -13.40 4.94 15.29
CA GLU A 148 -13.18 3.58 15.82
C GLU A 148 -12.96 2.58 14.68
N GLY A 149 -13.71 2.70 13.58
CA GLY A 149 -13.51 1.90 12.37
C GLY A 149 -12.09 2.07 11.81
N LEU A 150 -11.62 3.30 11.62
CA LEU A 150 -10.28 3.60 11.13
C LEU A 150 -9.18 3.03 12.05
N ARG A 151 -9.36 3.16 13.37
CA ARG A 151 -8.42 2.57 14.35
C ARG A 151 -8.42 1.06 14.32
N TYR A 152 -9.56 0.44 14.07
CA TYR A 152 -9.65 -1.00 13.83
C TYR A 152 -8.88 -1.38 12.56
N GLU A 153 -9.08 -0.66 11.46
CA GLU A 153 -8.37 -0.91 10.20
C GLU A 153 -6.84 -0.79 10.36
N ILE A 154 -6.36 0.24 11.07
CA ILE A 154 -4.93 0.39 11.39
C ILE A 154 -4.36 -0.85 12.08
N ARG A 155 -5.08 -1.38 13.08
CA ARG A 155 -4.64 -2.59 13.82
C ARG A 155 -4.78 -3.86 12.98
N PHE A 156 -5.82 -3.93 12.15
CA PHE A 156 -6.04 -5.05 11.25
C PHE A 156 -4.93 -5.13 10.20
N LEU A 157 -4.52 -3.98 9.66
CA LEU A 157 -3.44 -3.86 8.70
C LEU A 157 -2.09 -4.30 9.31
N ASP A 158 -1.79 -3.87 10.53
CA ASP A 158 -0.60 -4.28 11.29
C ASP A 158 -0.54 -5.82 11.48
N MET A 159 -1.67 -6.43 11.86
CA MET A 159 -1.80 -7.88 11.97
C MET A 159 -1.62 -8.56 10.60
N MET A 160 -2.26 -8.05 9.56
CA MET A 160 -2.19 -8.61 8.20
C MET A 160 -0.77 -8.55 7.65
N TYR A 161 -0.04 -7.44 7.82
CA TYR A 161 1.34 -7.31 7.38
C TYR A 161 2.27 -8.23 8.16
N THR A 162 2.05 -8.38 9.47
CA THR A 162 2.76 -9.37 10.28
C THR A 162 2.54 -10.78 9.74
N GLU A 163 1.28 -11.16 9.46
CA GLU A 163 0.94 -12.47 8.91
C GLU A 163 1.57 -12.70 7.53
N ILE A 164 1.46 -11.73 6.62
CA ILE A 164 2.07 -11.79 5.28
C ILE A 164 3.58 -12.01 5.39
N HIS A 165 4.25 -11.20 6.23
CA HIS A 165 5.69 -11.24 6.40
C HIS A 165 6.15 -12.55 7.07
N GLU A 166 5.47 -13.00 8.13
CA GLU A 166 5.78 -14.27 8.80
C GLU A 166 5.60 -15.47 7.86
N CYS A 167 4.50 -15.51 7.09
CA CYS A 167 4.26 -16.55 6.10
C CYS A 167 5.39 -16.60 5.04
N PHE A 168 5.84 -15.42 4.59
CA PHE A 168 6.96 -15.32 3.68
C PHE A 168 8.25 -15.84 4.31
N LEU A 169 8.60 -15.42 5.53
CA LEU A 169 9.82 -15.85 6.21
C LEU A 169 9.83 -17.35 6.48
N LYS A 170 8.74 -17.91 7.01
CA LYS A 170 8.61 -19.36 7.22
C LYS A 170 8.77 -20.13 5.93
N SER A 171 8.15 -19.64 4.86
CA SER A 171 8.25 -20.27 3.55
C SER A 171 9.65 -20.18 2.94
N PHE A 172 10.35 -19.07 3.13
CA PHE A 172 11.69 -18.85 2.60
C PHE A 172 12.74 -19.64 3.39
N LEU A 173 12.54 -19.79 4.71
CA LEU A 173 13.42 -20.50 5.63
C LEU A 173 13.11 -22.01 5.76
N GLU A 174 12.15 -22.53 4.97
CA GLU A 174 11.70 -23.93 5.03
C GLU A 174 11.26 -24.39 6.44
N MET A 175 10.69 -23.47 7.23
CA MET A 175 10.21 -23.77 8.58
C MET A 175 8.81 -24.41 8.54
N GLU A 176 8.51 -25.31 9.49
CA GLU A 176 7.17 -25.88 9.65
C GLU A 176 6.14 -24.80 10.04
N TRP A 177 4.90 -25.00 9.57
CA TRP A 177 3.79 -24.06 9.66
C TRP A 177 3.16 -23.99 11.05
#